data_AF-A0A376ZVF3-F1
#
_entry.id   AF-A0A376ZVF3-F1
#
_cell.length_a   1.000
_cell.length_b   1.000
_cell.length_c   1.000
_cell.angle_alpha   90.00
_cell.angle_beta   90.00
_cell.angle_gamma   90.00
#
_symmetry.space_group_name_H-M   'P 1'
#
loop_
_entity.id
_entity.type
_entity.pdbx_description
1 polymer ?
#
loop_
_entity_poly.entity_id
_entity_poly.type
_entity_poly.pdbx_seq_one_letter_code
_entity_poly.pdbx_strand_id
1 'polypeptide(L)'
;MFVHYLKDKNINNILITTEHHSFVVSVFDDVVRVTDPNFGYADFSSLEQSLAFIENSVSISPDIKEIYTGKKGDVAIDMFIMEDNQWGRIIDHDACQLTSVKHLSSVEKLRKLNMDIQLGDGVFKIIDLYNYGVFFNGKRIDEKFSISKLSFNELYKMTISLDILKKYIDTNYITAKEHEKIKLLINEINKVSEQNKSL
;
A
#
# COMPACT_ATOMS: atom_id res chain seq x y z
N MET A 1 15.00 5.85 -28.04
CA MET A 1 14.16 6.65 -28.96
C MET A 1 12.84 7.03 -28.30
N PHE A 2 12.08 6.08 -27.75
CA PHE A 2 10.80 6.33 -27.03
C PHE A 2 10.93 7.14 -25.73
N VAL A 3 11.89 6.79 -24.85
CA VAL A 3 12.05 7.52 -23.58
C VAL A 3 12.52 8.96 -23.77
N HIS A 4 13.35 9.22 -24.78
CA HIS A 4 13.73 10.58 -25.17
C HIS A 4 12.51 11.40 -25.63
N TYR A 5 11.63 10.81 -26.45
CA TYR A 5 10.39 11.45 -26.87
C TYR A 5 9.52 11.91 -25.69
N LEU A 6 9.33 11.05 -24.69
CA LEU A 6 8.54 11.35 -23.49
C LEU A 6 9.14 12.49 -22.66
N LYS A 7 10.47 12.48 -22.49
CA LYS A 7 11.22 13.53 -21.79
C LYS A 7 11.13 14.86 -22.54
N ASP A 8 11.34 14.85 -23.86
CA ASP A 8 11.31 16.06 -24.70
C ASP A 8 9.92 16.72 -24.73
N LYS A 9 8.85 15.94 -24.55
CA LYS A 9 7.46 16.40 -24.52
C LYS A 9 6.95 16.73 -23.11
N ASN A 10 7.78 16.59 -22.07
CA ASN A 10 7.41 16.81 -20.67
C ASN A 10 6.18 16.00 -20.24
N ILE A 11 6.09 14.75 -20.70
CA ILE A 11 4.98 13.85 -20.40
C ILE A 11 5.25 13.18 -19.06
N ASN A 12 4.47 13.58 -18.05
CA ASN A 12 4.67 13.15 -16.66
C ASN A 12 3.78 11.98 -16.25
N ASN A 13 2.80 11.61 -17.07
CA ASN A 13 1.91 10.49 -16.78
C ASN A 13 1.69 9.67 -18.06
N ILE A 14 1.77 8.35 -17.95
CA ILE A 14 1.56 7.41 -19.05
C ILE A 14 0.48 6.43 -18.61
N LEU A 15 -0.59 6.30 -19.39
CA LEU A 15 -1.58 5.25 -19.22
C LEU A 15 -1.24 4.10 -20.17
N ILE A 16 -0.89 2.96 -19.61
CA ILE A 16 -0.64 1.76 -20.39
C ILE A 16 -1.88 0.89 -20.23
N THR A 17 -2.60 0.64 -21.33
CA THR A 17 -3.78 -0.23 -21.29
C THR A 17 -3.58 -1.46 -22.14
N THR A 18 -4.26 -2.51 -21.72
CA THR A 18 -4.52 -3.70 -22.53
C THR A 18 -6.05 -3.84 -22.61
N GLU A 19 -6.54 -4.82 -23.35
CA GLU A 19 -7.97 -5.13 -23.38
C GLU A 19 -8.53 -5.50 -21.98
N HIS A 20 -7.68 -5.96 -21.05
CA HIS A 20 -8.12 -6.55 -19.78
C HIS A 20 -7.61 -5.83 -18.53
N HIS A 21 -6.58 -4.99 -18.65
CA HIS A 21 -5.94 -4.34 -17.51
C HIS A 21 -5.28 -3.01 -17.88
N SER A 22 -5.06 -2.16 -16.89
CA SER A 22 -4.37 -0.89 -17.05
C SER A 22 -3.30 -0.66 -15.99
N PHE A 23 -2.24 0.03 -16.39
CA PHE A 23 -1.18 0.53 -15.52
C PHE A 23 -1.04 2.03 -15.69
N VAL A 24 -0.64 2.70 -14.63
CA VAL A 24 -0.30 4.12 -14.66
C VAL A 24 1.18 4.27 -14.34
N VAL A 25 1.93 4.98 -15.18
CA VAL A 25 3.29 5.43 -14.85
C VAL A 25 3.27 6.92 -14.58
N SER A 26 3.64 7.33 -13.38
CA SER A 26 3.74 8.74 -12.99
C SER A 26 5.19 9.11 -12.74
N VAL A 27 5.67 10.12 -13.46
CA VAL A 27 7.01 10.70 -13.38
C VAL A 27 6.93 11.94 -12.49
N PHE A 28 7.56 11.86 -11.32
CA PHE A 28 7.75 12.97 -10.39
C PHE A 28 9.22 13.43 -10.42
N ASP A 29 9.52 14.55 -9.75
CA ASP A 29 10.88 15.12 -9.72
C ASP A 29 11.94 14.16 -9.17
N ASP A 30 11.58 13.31 -8.20
CA ASP A 30 12.48 12.41 -7.48
C ASP A 30 12.29 10.92 -7.78
N VAL A 31 11.17 10.54 -8.41
CA VAL A 31 10.78 9.13 -8.55
C VAL A 31 9.85 8.91 -9.74
N VAL A 32 9.97 7.73 -10.36
CA VAL A 32 8.97 7.23 -11.33
C VAL A 32 8.20 6.09 -10.68
N ARG A 33 6.87 6.24 -10.58
CA ARG A 33 5.98 5.27 -9.92
C ARG A 33 5.13 4.55 -10.95
N VAL A 34 5.17 3.23 -10.96
CA VAL A 34 4.23 2.38 -11.69
C VAL A 34 3.13 1.97 -10.71
N THR A 35 1.87 2.22 -11.07
CA THR A 35 0.70 1.81 -10.29
C THR A 35 -0.14 0.81 -11.08
N ASP A 36 -0.38 -0.33 -10.45
CA ASP A 36 -1.27 -1.39 -10.87
C ASP A 36 -2.52 -1.39 -9.95
N PRO A 37 -3.74 -1.25 -10.49
CA PRO A 37 -4.98 -1.28 -9.71
C PRO A 37 -5.13 -2.52 -8.81
N ASN A 38 -4.59 -3.67 -9.22
CA ASN A 38 -4.71 -4.94 -8.50
C ASN A 38 -3.57 -5.20 -7.52
N PHE A 39 -2.37 -4.63 -7.76
CA PHE A 39 -1.15 -5.00 -7.03
C PHE A 39 -0.47 -3.83 -6.31
N GLY A 40 -1.00 -2.61 -6.39
CA GLY A 40 -0.43 -1.45 -5.71
C GLY A 40 0.57 -0.71 -6.59
N TYR A 41 1.72 -0.28 -6.06
CA TYR A 41 2.71 0.48 -6.84
C TYR A 41 4.14 0.03 -6.59
N ALA A 42 5.02 0.35 -7.54
CA ALA A 42 6.47 0.21 -7.45
C ALA A 42 7.16 1.51 -7.88
N ASP A 43 8.23 1.87 -7.16
CA ASP A 43 9.02 3.07 -7.40
C ASP A 43 10.35 2.75 -8.08
N PHE A 44 10.73 3.58 -9.04
CA PHE A 44 11.93 3.46 -9.85
C PHE A 44 12.68 4.79 -9.92
N SER A 45 14.00 4.72 -10.07
CA SER A 45 14.84 5.92 -10.19
C SER A 45 14.80 6.54 -11.58
N SER A 46 14.16 5.88 -12.56
CA SER A 46 14.12 6.32 -13.95
C SER A 46 12.95 5.71 -14.71
N LEU A 47 12.53 6.38 -15.78
CA LEU A 47 11.45 5.91 -16.66
C LEU A 47 11.86 4.65 -17.42
N GLU A 48 13.13 4.54 -17.76
CA GLU A 48 13.72 3.36 -18.39
C GLU A 48 13.53 2.11 -17.53
N GLN A 49 13.81 2.21 -16.22
CA GLN A 49 13.63 1.11 -15.28
C GLN A 49 12.17 0.75 -15.08
N SER A 50 11.26 1.74 -14.99
CA SER A 50 9.84 1.46 -14.83
C SER A 50 9.24 0.76 -16.05
N LEU A 51 9.64 1.15 -17.26
CA LEU A 51 9.16 0.50 -18.48
C LEU A 51 9.71 -0.93 -18.61
N ALA A 52 10.99 -1.14 -18.29
CA ALA A 52 11.57 -2.48 -18.23
C ALA A 52 10.88 -3.36 -17.17
N PHE A 53 10.50 -2.79 -16.03
CA PHE A 53 9.72 -3.51 -15.03
C PHE A 53 8.36 -3.96 -15.57
N ILE A 54 7.62 -3.10 -16.28
CA ILE A 54 6.31 -3.44 -16.85
C ILE A 54 6.44 -4.54 -17.89
N GLU A 55 7.40 -4.41 -18.82
CA GLU A 55 7.67 -5.40 -19.86
C GLU A 55 8.00 -6.78 -19.25
N ASN A 56 8.85 -6.79 -18.22
CA ASN A 56 9.16 -8.01 -17.48
C ASN A 56 7.96 -8.53 -16.69
N SER A 57 7.15 -7.65 -16.08
CA SER A 57 6.01 -8.02 -15.22
C SER A 57 4.91 -8.75 -15.98
N VAL A 58 4.59 -8.28 -17.18
CA VAL A 58 3.62 -8.96 -18.07
C VAL A 58 4.18 -10.29 -18.59
N SER A 59 5.50 -10.47 -18.58
CA SER A 59 6.19 -11.67 -19.07
C SER A 59 6.60 -12.65 -17.96
N ILE A 60 6.25 -12.41 -16.68
CA ILE A 60 6.68 -13.23 -15.52
C ILE A 60 6.27 -14.70 -15.67
N SER A 61 5.03 -14.95 -16.10
CA SER A 61 4.53 -16.31 -16.33
C SER A 61 3.34 -16.29 -17.28
N PRO A 62 2.99 -17.43 -17.92
CA PRO A 62 1.80 -17.52 -18.76
C PRO A 62 0.50 -17.12 -18.05
N ASP A 63 0.38 -17.43 -16.75
CA ASP A 63 -0.82 -17.17 -15.95
C ASP A 63 -0.94 -15.68 -15.59
N ILE A 64 0.18 -15.03 -15.23
CA ILE A 64 0.22 -13.58 -14.99
C ILE A 64 0.00 -12.83 -16.30
N LYS A 65 0.58 -13.31 -17.41
CA LYS A 65 0.37 -12.75 -18.74
C LYS A 65 -1.10 -12.80 -19.12
N GLU A 66 -1.81 -13.90 -18.85
CA GLU A 66 -3.24 -14.03 -19.11
C GLU A 66 -4.09 -13.02 -18.32
N ILE A 67 -3.74 -12.70 -17.07
CA ILE A 67 -4.43 -11.67 -16.28
C ILE A 67 -4.31 -10.30 -16.96
N TYR A 68 -3.14 -9.99 -17.51
CA TYR A 68 -2.87 -8.70 -18.14
C TYR A 68 -3.26 -8.64 -19.62
N THR A 69 -3.37 -9.75 -20.34
CA THR A 69 -3.58 -9.74 -21.79
C THR A 69 -4.82 -10.53 -22.24
N GLY A 70 -5.46 -11.24 -21.33
CA GLY A 70 -6.61 -12.12 -21.59
C GLY A 70 -6.32 -13.35 -22.46
N LYS A 71 -5.06 -13.58 -22.85
CA LYS A 71 -4.66 -14.67 -23.75
C LYS A 71 -3.36 -15.33 -23.31
N LYS A 72 -3.31 -16.66 -23.42
CA LYS A 72 -2.06 -17.43 -23.32
C LYS A 72 -1.27 -17.30 -24.63
N GLY A 73 -0.25 -16.43 -24.67
CA GLY A 73 0.60 -16.27 -25.86
C GLY A 73 1.26 -14.89 -25.97
N ASP A 74 1.91 -14.59 -27.09
CA ASP A 74 2.44 -13.25 -27.38
C ASP A 74 1.32 -12.30 -27.77
N VAL A 75 1.15 -11.24 -26.98
CA VAL A 75 0.11 -10.23 -27.15
C VAL A 75 0.79 -8.88 -27.24
N ALA A 76 0.36 -8.06 -28.20
CA ALA A 76 0.78 -6.67 -28.30
C ALA A 76 0.19 -5.88 -27.13
N ILE A 77 1.04 -5.16 -26.40
CA ILE A 77 0.61 -4.20 -25.40
C ILE A 77 0.47 -2.85 -26.11
N ASP A 78 -0.75 -2.34 -26.20
CA ASP A 78 -1.00 -1.02 -26.78
C ASP A 78 -0.64 0.06 -25.76
N MET A 79 0.46 0.77 -26.00
CA MET A 79 0.86 1.90 -25.17
C MET A 79 0.23 3.18 -25.69
N PHE A 80 -0.74 3.73 -24.96
CA PHE A 80 -1.32 5.02 -25.26
C PHE A 80 -0.54 6.12 -24.53
N ILE A 81 0.16 6.95 -25.30
CA ILE A 81 0.77 8.17 -24.77
C ILE A 81 -0.19 9.32 -24.99
N MET A 82 -0.58 9.99 -23.90
CA MET A 82 -1.35 11.22 -24.01
C MET A 82 -0.41 12.42 -23.97
N GLU A 83 -0.48 13.24 -25.01
CA GLU A 83 0.36 14.44 -25.17
C GLU A 83 -0.22 15.65 -24.42
N ASP A 84 -1.53 15.66 -24.20
CA ASP A 84 -2.25 16.69 -23.49
C ASP A 84 -2.66 16.16 -22.12
N ASN A 85 -2.18 16.82 -21.06
CA ASN A 85 -2.46 16.51 -19.65
C ASN A 85 -3.97 16.64 -19.25
N GLN A 86 -4.92 16.42 -20.17
CA GLN A 86 -6.38 16.52 -19.98
C GLN A 86 -7.01 15.25 -19.40
N TRP A 87 -6.40 14.73 -18.33
CA TRP A 87 -6.82 13.51 -17.62
C TRP A 87 -8.27 13.56 -17.10
N GLY A 88 -8.77 14.75 -16.76
CA GLY A 88 -10.13 14.95 -16.24
C GLY A 88 -11.27 14.63 -17.23
N ARG A 89 -10.95 14.28 -18.49
CA ARG A 89 -11.95 13.86 -19.50
C ARG A 89 -12.12 12.34 -19.61
N ILE A 90 -11.23 11.56 -19.01
CA ILE A 90 -11.23 10.09 -19.10
C ILE A 90 -11.76 9.45 -17.82
N ILE A 91 -11.49 10.09 -16.69
CA ILE A 91 -11.87 9.61 -15.36
C ILE A 91 -12.73 10.70 -14.74
N ASP A 92 -14.06 10.55 -14.85
CA ASP A 92 -15.07 11.56 -14.44
C ASP A 92 -14.98 11.92 -12.94
N HIS A 93 -14.33 11.06 -12.18
CA HIS A 93 -13.62 11.35 -10.94
C HIS A 93 -12.28 10.63 -11.06
N ASP A 94 -11.22 11.17 -10.46
CA ASP A 94 -9.92 10.51 -10.29
C ASP A 94 -10.09 9.13 -9.63
N ALA A 95 -10.44 8.10 -10.42
CA ALA A 95 -10.70 6.77 -9.95
C ALA A 95 -9.39 6.26 -9.36
N CYS A 96 -9.35 6.23 -8.03
CA CYS A 96 -8.21 5.84 -7.19
C CYS A 96 -7.09 6.88 -6.98
N GLN A 97 -7.24 8.17 -7.33
CA GLN A 97 -6.20 9.20 -7.06
C GLN A 97 -4.81 8.87 -7.64
N LEU A 98 -4.77 8.16 -8.76
CA LEU A 98 -3.56 7.49 -9.25
C LEU A 98 -2.59 8.42 -9.99
N THR A 99 -3.04 9.59 -10.44
CA THR A 99 -2.30 10.41 -11.42
C THR A 99 -2.04 11.84 -10.96
N SER A 100 -2.80 12.35 -9.99
CA SER A 100 -2.79 13.77 -9.60
C SER A 100 -1.97 14.06 -8.32
N VAL A 101 -1.74 13.04 -7.49
CA VAL A 101 -1.03 13.14 -6.21
C VAL A 101 -0.15 11.90 -6.05
N LYS A 102 1.04 12.04 -5.47
CA LYS A 102 1.88 10.90 -5.05
C LYS A 102 1.04 9.99 -4.13
N HIS A 103 0.44 8.93 -4.68
CA HIS A 103 -0.47 8.06 -3.95
C HIS A 103 0.28 7.31 -2.86
N LEU A 104 0.10 7.69 -1.61
CA LEU A 104 0.77 7.03 -0.50
C LEU A 104 0.04 5.74 -0.12
N SER A 105 0.76 4.62 0.02
CA SER A 105 0.19 3.41 0.65
C SER A 105 -0.26 3.71 2.08
N SER A 106 -1.17 2.91 2.65
CA SER A 106 -1.53 3.03 4.08
C SER A 106 -0.29 2.96 4.97
N VAL A 107 0.69 2.11 4.63
CA VAL A 107 1.98 2.03 5.35
C VAL A 107 2.74 3.37 5.29
N GLU A 108 2.85 3.99 4.12
CA GLU A 108 3.49 5.29 3.97
C GLU A 108 2.74 6.42 4.69
N LYS A 109 1.41 6.44 4.59
CA LYS A 109 0.57 7.41 5.30
C LYS A 109 0.76 7.29 6.81
N LEU A 110 0.77 6.07 7.34
CA LEU A 110 0.99 5.79 8.77
C LEU A 110 2.40 6.13 9.24
N ARG A 111 3.44 5.86 8.41
CA ARG A 111 4.82 6.29 8.68
C ARG A 111 4.94 7.80 8.75
N LYS A 112 4.27 8.53 7.85
CA LYS A 112 4.24 10.00 7.86
C LYS A 112 3.46 10.56 9.05
N LEU A 113 2.35 9.92 9.42
CA LEU A 113 1.55 10.32 10.57
C LEU A 113 2.35 10.24 11.87
N ASN A 114 3.23 9.22 12.00
CA ASN A 114 4.20 9.05 13.11
C ASN A 114 3.59 9.21 14.52
N MET A 115 2.30 8.87 14.65
CA MET A 115 1.51 9.08 15.85
C MET A 115 1.81 8.02 16.91
N ASP A 116 1.94 8.45 18.15
CA ASP A 116 2.01 7.59 19.33
C ASP A 116 0.60 7.36 19.89
N ILE A 117 0.32 6.11 20.21
CA ILE A 117 -0.95 5.65 20.76
C ILE A 117 -0.66 5.02 22.12
N GLN A 118 -1.24 5.61 23.16
CA GLN A 118 -1.20 5.08 24.51
C GLN A 118 -2.27 3.98 24.65
N LEU A 119 -1.81 2.76 24.95
CA LEU A 119 -2.61 1.58 25.24
C LEU A 119 -2.30 1.11 26.65
N GLY A 120 -3.16 1.44 27.62
CA GLY A 120 -2.90 1.14 29.03
C GLY A 120 -1.56 1.73 29.48
N ASP A 121 -0.63 0.87 29.89
CA ASP A 121 0.73 1.25 30.32
C ASP A 121 1.74 1.37 29.16
N GLY A 122 1.39 0.92 27.96
CA GLY A 122 2.27 0.90 26.79
C GLY A 122 2.05 2.07 25.82
N VAL A 123 3.14 2.52 25.19
CA VAL A 123 3.09 3.50 24.09
C VAL A 123 3.56 2.83 22.81
N PHE A 124 2.73 2.90 21.77
CA PHE A 124 2.98 2.25 20.48
C PHE A 124 2.86 3.25 19.35
N LYS A 125 3.75 3.16 18.36
CA LYS A 125 3.55 3.89 17.11
C LYS A 125 2.38 3.28 16.37
N ILE A 126 1.56 4.10 15.72
CA ILE A 126 0.43 3.62 14.92
C ILE A 126 0.86 2.65 13.81
N ILE A 127 2.06 2.84 13.25
CA ILE A 127 2.63 1.92 12.26
C ILE A 127 2.95 0.55 12.86
N ASP A 128 3.40 0.49 14.12
CA ASP A 128 3.67 -0.76 14.83
C ASP A 128 2.35 -1.53 14.98
N LEU A 129 1.28 -0.86 15.41
CA LEU A 129 -0.06 -1.47 15.54
C LEU A 129 -0.59 -2.01 14.20
N TYR A 130 -0.40 -1.28 13.10
CA TYR A 130 -0.78 -1.74 11.77
C TYR A 130 -0.01 -2.99 11.34
N ASN A 131 1.31 -2.98 11.56
CA ASN A 131 2.21 -4.08 11.21
C ASN A 131 1.90 -5.34 12.01
N TYR A 132 1.61 -5.20 13.30
CA TYR A 132 1.21 -6.30 14.17
C TYR A 132 -0.23 -6.79 13.92
N GLY A 133 -0.95 -6.18 12.98
CA GLY A 133 -2.28 -6.63 12.59
C GLY A 133 -3.38 -6.27 13.59
N VAL A 134 -3.27 -5.12 14.24
CA VAL A 134 -4.29 -4.63 15.18
C VAL A 134 -5.52 -4.08 14.43
N PHE A 135 -6.68 -4.44 14.94
CA PHE A 135 -7.98 -3.95 14.53
C PHE A 135 -8.60 -3.14 15.67
N PHE A 136 -9.41 -2.15 15.31
CA PHE A 136 -10.26 -1.40 16.23
C PHE A 136 -11.70 -1.47 15.72
N ASN A 137 -12.62 -1.94 16.56
CA ASN A 137 -14.03 -2.13 16.26
C ASN A 137 -14.25 -2.95 14.96
N GLY A 138 -13.49 -4.04 14.82
CA GLY A 138 -13.56 -4.93 13.66
C GLY A 138 -12.94 -4.38 12.36
N LYS A 139 -12.35 -3.18 12.38
CA LYS A 139 -11.67 -2.58 11.23
C LYS A 139 -10.17 -2.47 11.46
N ARG A 140 -9.38 -2.71 10.40
CA ARG A 140 -7.93 -2.53 10.47
C ARG A 140 -7.63 -1.07 10.81
N ILE A 141 -6.68 -0.83 11.71
CA ILE A 141 -6.19 0.54 11.96
C ILE A 141 -5.65 1.10 10.63
N ASP A 142 -5.95 2.37 10.36
CA ASP A 142 -5.53 3.07 9.14
C ASP A 142 -5.20 4.52 9.45
N GLU A 143 -4.90 5.32 8.43
CA GLU A 143 -4.54 6.74 8.59
C GLU A 143 -5.66 7.62 9.15
N LYS A 144 -6.91 7.13 9.20
CA LYS A 144 -8.07 7.87 9.73
C LYS A 144 -8.25 7.63 11.22
N PHE A 145 -7.52 6.69 11.81
CA PHE A 145 -7.53 6.46 13.24
C PHE A 145 -6.91 7.66 13.97
N SER A 146 -7.67 8.28 14.86
CA SER A 146 -7.32 9.58 15.47
C SER A 146 -7.23 9.54 17.01
N ILE A 147 -7.39 8.37 17.63
CA ILE A 147 -7.39 8.23 19.09
C ILE A 147 -5.95 8.07 19.57
N SER A 148 -5.40 9.08 20.25
CA SER A 148 -4.03 9.05 20.78
C SER A 148 -3.91 8.35 22.14
N LYS A 149 -4.99 8.28 22.91
CA LYS A 149 -5.02 7.61 24.21
C LYS A 149 -6.33 6.85 24.37
N LEU A 150 -6.23 5.52 24.44
CA LEU A 150 -7.41 4.67 24.56
C LEU A 150 -7.78 4.50 26.03
N SER A 151 -9.04 4.80 26.33
CA SER A 151 -9.71 4.39 27.56
C SER A 151 -9.93 2.87 27.59
N PHE A 152 -10.25 2.34 28.77
CA PHE A 152 -10.57 0.92 28.95
C PHE A 152 -11.67 0.42 27.98
N ASN A 153 -12.72 1.22 27.77
CA ASN A 153 -13.82 0.89 26.86
C ASN A 153 -13.39 0.88 25.38
N GLU A 154 -12.38 1.66 25.02
CA GLU A 154 -11.82 1.68 23.66
C GLU A 154 -10.85 0.51 23.45
N LEU A 155 -10.08 0.15 24.47
CA LEU A 155 -9.22 -1.04 24.43
C LEU A 155 -10.03 -2.32 24.21
N TYR A 156 -11.25 -2.42 24.75
CA TYR A 156 -12.14 -3.57 24.51
C TYR A 156 -12.50 -3.76 23.02
N LYS A 157 -12.43 -2.69 22.23
CA LYS A 157 -12.70 -2.74 20.79
C LYS A 157 -11.48 -3.18 19.99
N MET A 158 -10.32 -3.36 20.63
CA MET A 158 -9.11 -3.78 19.96
C MET A 158 -9.00 -5.30 19.86
N THR A 159 -8.57 -5.78 18.71
CA THR A 159 -8.23 -7.19 18.49
C THR A 159 -6.95 -7.29 17.66
N ILE A 160 -6.29 -8.44 17.70
CA ILE A 160 -5.10 -8.73 16.89
C ILE A 160 -5.43 -9.88 15.94
N SER A 161 -5.13 -9.70 14.65
CA SER A 161 -5.15 -10.80 13.69
C SER A 161 -3.89 -11.64 13.82
N LEU A 162 -4.05 -12.90 14.26
CA LEU A 162 -2.94 -13.84 14.40
C LEU A 162 -2.24 -14.13 13.06
N ASP A 163 -2.99 -14.18 11.96
CA ASP A 163 -2.41 -14.42 10.63
C ASP A 163 -1.50 -13.28 10.19
N ILE A 164 -1.92 -12.02 10.42
CA ILE A 164 -1.11 -10.85 10.08
C ILE A 164 0.10 -10.75 11.01
N LEU A 165 -0.07 -10.98 12.31
CA LEU A 165 1.02 -10.97 13.27
C LEU A 165 2.05 -12.06 12.94
N LYS A 166 1.60 -13.29 12.65
CA LYS A 166 2.47 -14.39 12.25
C LYS A 166 3.22 -14.05 10.97
N LYS A 167 2.54 -13.54 9.95
CA LYS A 167 3.19 -13.08 8.72
C LYS A 167 4.24 -12.02 8.99
N TYR A 168 3.98 -11.07 9.90
CA TYR A 168 4.95 -10.05 10.28
C TYR A 168 6.20 -10.66 10.92
N ILE A 169 6.03 -11.59 11.87
CA ILE A 169 7.12 -12.29 12.53
C ILE A 169 7.94 -13.13 11.54
N ASP A 170 7.27 -13.85 10.63
CA ASP A 170 7.92 -14.74 9.65
C ASP A 170 8.70 -13.97 8.58
N THR A 171 8.39 -12.70 8.35
CA THR A 171 8.96 -11.88 7.26
C THR A 171 9.89 -10.77 7.74
N ASN A 172 10.04 -10.56 9.05
CA ASN A 172 10.90 -9.51 9.62
C ASN A 172 11.87 -10.08 10.64
N TYR A 173 13.06 -9.49 10.74
CA TYR A 173 13.99 -9.80 11.83
C TYR A 173 13.48 -9.17 13.12
N ILE A 174 12.95 -9.99 14.04
CA ILE A 174 12.40 -9.52 15.31
C ILE A 174 13.51 -9.39 16.35
N THR A 175 13.77 -8.15 16.78
CA THR A 175 14.70 -7.88 17.87
C THR A 175 14.09 -8.24 19.24
N ALA A 176 14.93 -8.45 20.26
CA ALA A 176 14.43 -8.68 21.63
C ALA A 176 13.53 -7.53 22.13
N LYS A 177 13.84 -6.28 21.72
CA LYS A 177 13.04 -5.10 22.06
C LYS A 177 11.66 -5.13 21.39
N GLU A 178 11.57 -5.53 20.13
CA GLU A 178 10.29 -5.69 19.43
C GLU A 178 9.49 -6.85 20.00
N HIS A 179 10.14 -7.96 20.36
CA HIS A 179 9.47 -9.08 21.02
C HIS A 179 8.79 -8.63 22.33
N GLU A 180 9.48 -7.88 23.18
CA GLU A 180 8.88 -7.35 24.42
C GLU A 180 7.76 -6.34 24.14
N LYS A 181 7.88 -5.51 23.09
CA LYS A 181 6.79 -4.64 22.65
C LYS A 181 5.54 -5.43 22.23
N ILE A 182 5.70 -6.47 21.41
CA ILE A 182 4.58 -7.30 20.95
C ILE A 182 3.91 -8.00 22.14
N LYS A 183 4.71 -8.52 23.07
CA LYS A 183 4.21 -9.14 24.31
C LYS A 183 3.42 -8.15 25.17
N LEU A 184 3.94 -6.94 25.34
CA LEU A 184 3.24 -5.86 26.05
C LEU A 184 1.90 -5.55 25.38
N LEU A 185 1.88 -5.39 24.05
CA LEU A 185 0.66 -5.12 23.28
C LEU A 185 -0.40 -6.21 23.49
N ILE A 186 -0.01 -7.48 23.36
CA ILE A 186 -0.90 -8.64 23.57
C ILE A 186 -1.46 -8.61 24.99
N ASN A 187 -0.62 -8.33 25.99
CA ASN A 187 -1.07 -8.23 27.38
C ASN A 187 -2.06 -7.08 27.58
N GLU A 188 -1.81 -5.89 27.03
CA GLU A 188 -2.75 -4.76 27.15
C GLU A 188 -4.11 -5.06 26.52
N ILE A 189 -4.14 -5.71 25.36
CA ILE A 189 -5.39 -6.09 24.68
C ILE A 189 -6.10 -7.23 25.44
N ASN A 190 -5.35 -8.19 26.00
CA ASN A 190 -5.93 -9.31 26.75
C ASN A 190 -6.38 -8.96 28.17
N LYS A 191 -5.75 -7.98 28.85
CA LYS A 191 -6.16 -7.51 30.19
C LYS A 191 -7.66 -7.19 30.26
N VAL A 192 -8.22 -6.68 29.16
CA VAL A 192 -9.63 -6.27 29.06
C VAL A 192 -10.56 -7.45 28.76
N SER A 193 -10.06 -8.54 28.19
CA SER A 193 -10.85 -9.75 27.91
C SER A 193 -11.01 -10.66 29.14
N GLU A 194 -10.06 -10.62 30.09
CA GLU A 194 -10.08 -11.45 31.30
C GLU A 194 -10.92 -10.86 32.44
N GLN A 195 -10.98 -9.53 32.60
CA GLN A 195 -11.76 -8.88 33.67
C GLN A 195 -13.29 -9.08 33.57
N ASN A 196 -13.80 -9.53 32.42
CA ASN A 196 -15.22 -9.84 32.21
C ASN A 196 -15.57 -11.33 32.34
N LYS A 197 -14.62 -12.21 32.64
CA LYS A 197 -14.94 -13.60 33.08
C LYS A 197 -15.27 -13.67 34.58
N SER A 198 -15.02 -12.59 35.31
CA SER A 198 -15.22 -12.47 36.76
C SER A 198 -16.43 -11.62 37.16
N LEU A 199 -17.26 -11.20 36.21
CA LEU A 199 -18.57 -10.56 36.38
C LEU A 199 -19.66 -11.50 35.85
#